data_AF-T1A5I6-F1
#
_entry.id   AF-T1A5I6-F1
#
_cell.length_a   1.000
_cell.length_b   1.000
_cell.length_c   1.000
_cell.angle_alpha   90.00
_cell.angle_beta   90.00
_cell.angle_gamma   90.00
#
_symmetry.space_group_name_H-M   'P 1'
#
loop_
_entity.id
_entity.type
_entity.pdbx_description
1 polymer ?
#
loop_
_entity_poly.entity_id
_entity_poly.type
_entity_poly.pdbx_seq_one_letter_code
_entity_poly.pdbx_strand_id
1 'polypeptide(L)'
;ETGDAAAAAINSALLEVPAERALVEALAAVRHASTTAATGRDYAGALAHLAALDAPLARFFDEVMVVAEDPAVRGNRLALLAQIRAAFNAIADIALV
;
A
#
# COMPACT_ATOMS: atom_id res chain seq x y z
N GLU A 1 -7.39 8.11 18.72
CA GLU A 1 -5.96 8.40 18.97
C GLU A 1 -5.28 8.58 17.63
N THR A 2 -4.59 9.70 17.47
CA THR A 2 -4.04 10.23 16.21
C THR A 2 -2.89 9.34 15.73
N GLY A 3 -3.18 8.38 14.86
CA GLY A 3 -2.24 7.34 14.42
C GLY A 3 -1.57 7.58 13.06
N ASP A 4 -1.67 8.77 12.45
CA ASP A 4 -0.91 9.11 11.25
C ASP A 4 0.47 9.67 11.65
N ALA A 5 1.19 8.89 12.46
CA ALA A 5 2.57 9.18 12.80
C ALA A 5 3.41 8.90 11.55
N ALA A 6 3.61 9.96 10.76
CA ALA A 6 4.68 10.08 9.78
C ALA A 6 4.90 8.80 8.96
N ALA A 7 3.91 8.44 8.14
CA ALA A 7 4.18 7.62 6.98
C ALA A 7 5.34 8.29 6.22
N ALA A 8 6.54 7.72 6.32
CA ALA A 8 7.74 8.26 5.70
C ALA A 8 7.38 8.72 4.28
N ALA A 9 7.52 10.03 4.03
CA ALA A 9 6.97 10.65 2.83
C ALA A 9 7.57 9.95 1.61
N ILE A 10 6.74 9.18 0.90
CA ILE A 10 7.14 8.53 -0.34
C ILE A 10 7.55 9.65 -1.28
N ASN A 11 8.83 9.67 -1.63
CA ASN A 11 9.35 10.68 -2.51
C ASN A 11 9.06 10.23 -3.93
N SER A 12 8.02 10.82 -4.53
CA SER A 12 7.56 10.44 -5.88
C SER A 12 8.59 10.72 -6.97
N ALA A 13 9.61 11.53 -6.66
CA ALA A 13 10.79 11.77 -7.48
C ALA A 13 11.80 10.61 -7.47
N LEU A 14 11.77 9.76 -6.44
CA LEU A 14 12.59 8.55 -6.32
C LEU A 14 11.86 7.28 -6.75
N LEU A 15 10.63 7.41 -7.28
CA LEU A 15 9.88 6.31 -7.90
C LEU A 15 10.37 6.19 -9.34
N GLU A 16 11.32 5.28 -9.56
CA GLU A 16 11.87 5.02 -10.88
C GLU A 16 10.99 4.03 -11.67
N VAL A 17 10.29 3.16 -10.95
CA VAL A 17 9.55 2.05 -11.56
C VAL A 17 8.06 2.38 -11.64
N PRO A 18 7.41 2.19 -12.80
CA PRO A 18 5.98 2.45 -12.96
C PRO A 18 5.13 1.57 -12.03
N ALA A 19 5.58 0.35 -11.69
CA ALA A 19 4.92 -0.50 -10.71
C ALA A 19 4.79 0.17 -9.33
N GLU A 20 5.76 0.99 -8.91
CA GLU A 20 5.69 1.70 -7.62
C GLU A 20 4.54 2.70 -7.60
N ARG A 21 4.37 3.49 -8.67
CA ARG A 21 3.26 4.42 -8.80
C ARG A 21 1.92 3.70 -8.85
N ALA A 22 1.81 2.67 -9.68
CA ALA A 22 0.59 1.87 -9.78
C ALA A 22 0.18 1.32 -8.42
N LEU A 23 1.16 0.93 -7.61
CA LEU A 23 0.92 0.38 -6.29
C LEU A 23 0.51 1.44 -5.26
N VAL A 24 1.10 2.64 -5.28
CA VAL A 24 0.64 3.79 -4.47
C VAL A 24 -0.80 4.16 -4.81
N GLU A 25 -1.12 4.19 -6.10
CA GLU A 25 -2.45 4.56 -6.59
C GLU A 25 -3.49 3.51 -6.18
N ALA A 26 -3.16 2.23 -6.35
CA ALA A 26 -3.99 1.13 -5.87
C ALA A 26 -4.18 1.19 -4.34
N LEU A 27 -3.11 1.47 -3.58
CA LEU A 27 -3.18 1.61 -2.13
C LEU A 27 -4.13 2.73 -1.69
N ALA A 28 -4.06 3.89 -2.36
CA ALA A 28 -4.95 5.02 -2.09
C ALA A 28 -6.42 4.66 -2.38
N ALA A 29 -6.67 3.97 -3.51
CA ALA A 29 -8.00 3.48 -3.87
C ALA A 29 -8.54 2.50 -2.82
N VAL A 30 -7.72 1.54 -2.37
CA VAL A 30 -8.12 0.57 -1.35
C VAL A 30 -8.36 1.25 -0.01
N ARG A 31 -7.52 2.20 0.44
CA ARG A 31 -7.79 2.96 1.69
C ARG A 31 -9.14 3.66 1.63
N HIS A 32 -9.44 4.33 0.51
CA HIS A 32 -10.73 4.99 0.32
C HIS A 32 -11.89 3.99 0.34
N ALA A 33 -11.78 2.89 -0.42
CA ALA A 33 -12.77 1.82 -0.44
C ALA A 33 -12.98 1.20 0.94
N SER A 34 -11.93 1.07 1.74
CA SER A 34 -11.98 0.50 3.09
C SER A 34 -12.69 1.42 4.08
N THR A 35 -12.46 2.74 3.99
CA THR A 35 -13.23 3.72 4.78
C THR A 35 -14.72 3.68 4.42
N THR A 36 -15.07 3.56 3.14
CA THR A 36 -16.45 3.40 2.68
C THR A 36 -17.05 2.06 3.14
N ALA A 37 -16.31 0.96 2.99
CA ALA A 37 -16.74 -0.38 3.37
C ALA A 37 -16.95 -0.53 4.88
N ALA A 38 -16.09 0.08 5.70
CA ALA A 38 -16.26 0.14 7.16
C ALA A 38 -17.59 0.81 7.55
N THR A 39 -18.02 1.82 6.79
CA THR A 39 -19.29 2.50 7.01
C THR A 39 -20.48 1.67 6.53
N GLY A 40 -20.31 0.91 5.45
CA GLY A 40 -21.33 0.08 4.83
C GLY A 40 -21.43 -1.37 5.32
N ARG A 41 -20.54 -1.82 6.23
CA ARG A 41 -20.32 -3.24 6.58
C ARG A 41 -20.05 -4.14 5.36
N ASP A 42 -19.43 -3.59 4.32
CA ASP A 42 -19.15 -4.31 3.07
C ASP A 42 -17.77 -4.99 3.11
N TYR A 43 -17.68 -6.03 3.93
CA TYR A 43 -16.44 -6.81 4.12
C TYR A 43 -16.02 -7.55 2.86
N ALA A 44 -16.99 -8.00 2.06
CA ALA A 44 -16.73 -8.70 0.81
C ALA A 44 -16.05 -7.78 -0.21
N GLY A 45 -16.53 -6.53 -0.32
CA GLY A 45 -15.88 -5.50 -1.13
C GLY A 45 -14.45 -5.21 -0.66
N ALA A 46 -14.23 -5.06 0.65
CA ALA A 46 -12.89 -4.81 1.20
C ALA A 46 -11.89 -5.95 0.92
N LEU A 47 -12.32 -7.21 1.10
CA LEU A 47 -11.51 -8.40 0.79
C LEU A 47 -11.17 -8.50 -0.70
N ALA A 48 -12.12 -8.19 -1.59
CA ALA A 48 -11.87 -8.20 -3.04
C ALA A 48 -10.85 -7.13 -3.46
N HIS A 49 -10.91 -5.94 -2.86
CA HIS A 49 -9.90 -4.89 -3.09
C HIS A 49 -8.52 -5.29 -2.57
N LEU A 50 -8.47 -6.01 -1.45
CA LEU A 50 -7.22 -6.49 -0.88
C LEU A 50 -6.58 -7.59 -1.76
N ALA A 51 -7.39 -8.50 -2.31
CA ALA A 51 -6.94 -9.46 -3.31
C ALA A 51 -6.45 -8.76 -4.61
N ALA A 52 -7.06 -7.63 -4.98
CA ALA A 52 -6.62 -6.86 -6.14
C ALA A 52 -5.26 -6.16 -5.94
N LEU A 53 -4.80 -5.97 -4.70
CA LEU A 53 -3.44 -5.47 -4.42
C LEU A 53 -2.34 -6.52 -4.63
N ASP A 54 -2.69 -7.81 -4.66
CA ASP A 54 -1.72 -8.89 -4.82
C ASP A 54 -1.00 -8.81 -6.18
N ALA A 55 -1.74 -8.49 -7.25
CA ALA A 55 -1.20 -8.34 -8.60
C ALA A 55 -0.17 -7.18 -8.75
N PRO A 56 -0.49 -5.93 -8.37
CA PRO A 56 0.50 -4.84 -8.41
C PRO A 56 1.66 -5.10 -7.45
N LEU A 57 1.44 -5.75 -6.30
CA LEU A 57 2.49 -6.12 -5.36
C LEU A 57 3.47 -7.13 -5.93
N ALA A 58 2.97 -8.20 -6.55
CA ALA A 58 3.78 -9.18 -7.25
C ALA A 58 4.60 -8.52 -8.35
N ARG A 59 3.97 -7.63 -9.14
CA ARG A 59 4.64 -6.87 -10.19
C ARG A 59 5.69 -5.90 -9.64
N PHE A 60 5.43 -5.25 -8.50
CA PHE A 60 6.42 -4.46 -7.80
C PHE A 60 7.60 -5.35 -7.40
N PHE A 61 7.41 -6.51 -6.80
CA PHE A 61 8.54 -7.39 -6.45
C PHE A 61 9.31 -7.93 -7.66
N ASP A 62 8.66 -8.11 -8.80
CA ASP A 62 9.28 -8.56 -10.05
C ASP A 62 10.12 -7.44 -10.69
N GLU A 63 9.58 -6.21 -10.77
CA GLU A 63 10.26 -5.07 -11.39
C GLU A 63 11.24 -4.37 -10.43
N VAL A 64 10.95 -4.37 -9.12
CA VAL A 64 11.77 -3.79 -8.06
C VAL A 64 12.58 -4.90 -7.41
N MET A 65 13.75 -5.16 -7.98
CA MET A 65 14.77 -5.96 -7.33
C MET A 65 15.09 -5.30 -5.98
N VAL A 66 14.70 -5.97 -4.87
CA VAL A 66 14.62 -5.43 -3.49
C VAL A 66 15.92 -4.77 -2.99
N VAL A 67 17.04 -5.02 -3.66
CA VAL A 67 18.31 -4.35 -3.44
C VAL A 67 18.47 -3.22 -4.46
N ALA A 68 17.90 -2.05 -4.17
CA ALA A 68 18.34 -0.81 -4.84
C ALA A 68 19.80 -0.54 -4.44
N GLU A 69 20.67 -0.27 -5.40
CA GLU A 69 22.03 0.19 -5.14
C GLU A 69 22.02 1.55 -4.42
N ASP A 70 21.03 2.39 -4.74
CA ASP A 70 20.85 3.70 -4.14
C ASP A 70 20.19 3.65 -2.75
N PRO A 71 20.86 4.18 -1.70
CA PRO A 71 20.30 4.21 -0.35
C PRO A 71 19.06 5.11 -0.26
N ALA A 72 18.94 6.13 -1.11
CA ALA A 72 17.77 7.00 -1.18
C ALA A 72 16.54 6.24 -1.71
N VAL A 73 16.71 5.51 -2.82
CA VAL A 73 15.65 4.66 -3.41
C VAL A 73 15.28 3.53 -2.46
N ARG A 74 16.27 2.92 -1.79
CA ARG A 74 16.03 1.90 -0.77
C ARG A 74 15.16 2.41 0.38
N GLY A 75 15.43 3.64 0.87
CA GLY A 75 14.60 4.29 1.88
C GLY A 75 13.16 4.51 1.42
N ASN A 76 12.99 4.93 0.16
CA ASN A 76 11.67 5.13 -0.45
C ASN A 76 10.88 3.82 -0.56
N ARG A 77 11.53 2.73 -0.99
CA ARG A 77 10.93 1.39 -1.09
C ARG A 77 10.53 0.84 0.28
N LEU A 78 11.36 1.04 1.31
CA LEU A 78 11.02 0.66 2.69
C LEU A 78 9.83 1.44 3.22
N ALA A 79 9.75 2.75 2.93
CA ALA A 79 8.59 3.58 3.26
C ALA A 79 7.33 3.08 2.56
N LEU A 80 7.44 2.71 1.27
CA LEU A 80 6.35 2.13 0.49
C LEU A 80 5.83 0.84 1.14
N LEU A 81 6.72 -0.10 1.44
CA LEU A 81 6.40 -1.36 2.12
C LEU A 81 5.73 -1.15 3.48
N ALA A 82 6.19 -0.15 4.26
CA ALA A 82 5.58 0.20 5.53
C ALA A 82 4.14 0.73 5.36
N GLN A 83 3.89 1.60 4.38
CA GLN A 83 2.54 2.11 4.10
C GLN A 83 1.59 1.01 3.63
N ILE A 84 2.06 0.11 2.77
CA ILE A 84 1.27 -1.04 2.30
C ILE A 84 0.88 -1.91 3.48
N ARG A 85 1.85 -2.25 4.33
CA ARG A 85 1.60 -3.08 5.51
C ARG A 85 0.63 -2.42 6.48
N ALA A 86 0.72 -1.10 6.65
CA ALA A 86 -0.23 -0.35 7.48
C ALA A 86 -1.65 -0.39 6.90
N ALA A 87 -1.81 -0.23 5.59
CA ALA A 87 -3.12 -0.32 4.95
C ALA A 87 -3.69 -1.75 5.02
N PHE A 88 -2.86 -2.77 4.76
CA PHE A 88 -3.26 -4.17 4.91
C PHE A 88 -3.73 -4.47 6.33
N ASN A 89 -3.00 -3.99 7.35
CA ASN A 89 -3.41 -4.15 8.74
C ASN A 89 -4.74 -3.43 9.04
N ALA A 90 -4.95 -2.21 8.53
CA ALA A 90 -6.20 -1.48 8.75
C ALA A 90 -7.42 -2.21 8.15
N ILE A 91 -7.23 -2.91 7.02
CA ILE A 91 -8.30 -3.68 6.37
C ILE A 91 -8.48 -5.03 7.04
N ALA A 92 -7.38 -5.69 7.43
CA ALA A 92 -7.42 -6.95 8.17
C ALA A 92 -8.13 -6.77 9.51
N ASP A 93 -7.95 -5.63 10.19
CA ASP A 93 -8.67 -5.26 11.40
C ASP A 93 -10.18 -5.17 11.16
N ILE A 94 -10.60 -4.57 10.04
CA ILE A 94 -12.01 -4.53 9.63
C ILE A 94 -12.52 -5.93 9.25
N ALA A 95 -11.70 -6.79 8.65
CA ALA A 95 -12.14 -8.12 8.21
C ALA A 95 -12.34 -9.12 9.36
N LEU A 96 -11.77 -8.85 10.55
CA LEU A 96 -11.79 -9.76 11.69
C LEU A 96 -12.96 -9.52 12.67
N VAL A 97 -13.81 -8.52 12.41
CA VAL A 97 -14.98 -8.14 13.25
C VAL A 97 -16.30 -8.63 12.66
#